data_AF-A0A1V4TGI1-F1
#
_entry.id   AF-A0A1V4TGI1-F1
#
_cell.length_a   1.000
_cell.length_b   1.000
_cell.length_c   1.000
_cell.angle_alpha   90.00
_cell.angle_beta   90.00
_cell.angle_gamma   90.00
#
_symmetry.space_group_name_H-M   'P 1'
#
loop_
_entity.id
_entity.type
_entity.pdbx_description
1 polymer ?
#
loop_
_entity_poly.entity_id
_entity_poly.type
_entity_poly.pdbx_seq_one_letter_code
_entity_poly.pdbx_strand_id
1 'polypeptide(L)'
;MIGEEQIVLPTTKQVYFNIERKNKIWALCRVLDAYKPKAIVFVQTKVMVDILAKRLDSYGYRVGELHGDLTQARREKVLKEFREGKTAVLIATDVAARGLDIEGVTHVINYDIPEDPEVYVHRIGRTGRAGKEGIAITFITSKEVHLLKKINEFGVTEITKEEIPESGRKDVIRKVMDFEDQADMFGMVLFKIVAGEGEPVERGKLLEMLNRKLRVPELAIGNVNVLKDRTEFEVHKDSAKKVLMELKSLRVDDKKLKVEIVHRELPPISMQ
;
A
#
# COMPACT_ATOMS: atom_id res chain seq x y z
N MET A 1 -14.71 14.22 34.22
CA MET A 1 -15.53 13.06 33.81
C MET A 1 -16.52 13.57 32.77
N ILE A 2 -16.20 13.34 31.50
CA ILE A 2 -17.12 13.43 30.37
C ILE A 2 -17.06 12.03 29.76
N GLY A 3 -18.23 11.42 29.59
CA GLY A 3 -18.39 9.97 29.46
C GLY A 3 -17.67 9.37 28.26
N GLU A 4 -17.01 8.24 28.51
CA GLU A 4 -16.63 7.23 27.53
C GLU A 4 -17.90 6.61 26.93
N GLU A 5 -18.62 7.36 26.09
CA GLU A 5 -19.51 6.70 25.14
C GLU A 5 -18.61 5.99 24.14
N GLN A 6 -18.52 4.66 24.26
CA GLN A 6 -17.95 3.79 23.25
C GLN A 6 -18.51 4.20 21.89
N ILE A 7 -17.70 4.88 21.07
CA ILE A 7 -18.07 5.23 19.70
C ILE A 7 -17.95 3.95 18.86
N VAL A 8 -18.86 3.01 19.10
CA VAL A 8 -19.14 1.95 18.16
C VAL A 8 -19.88 2.62 17.00
N LEU A 9 -19.30 2.54 15.80
CA LEU A 9 -19.96 2.94 14.57
C LEU A 9 -20.52 1.66 13.93
N PRO A 10 -21.68 1.14 14.40
CA PRO A 10 -22.16 -0.19 14.02
C PRO A 10 -22.45 -0.31 12.51
N THR A 11 -22.67 0.82 11.84
CA THR A 11 -22.97 0.88 10.40
C THR A 11 -21.72 1.00 9.52
N THR A 12 -20.52 1.09 10.09
CA THR A 12 -19.29 1.25 9.32
C THR A 12 -18.45 -0.03 9.34
N LYS A 13 -18.38 -0.71 8.20
CA LYS A 13 -17.45 -1.84 7.98
C LYS A 13 -16.02 -1.30 7.95
N GLN A 14 -15.14 -1.84 8.78
CA GLN A 14 -13.75 -1.39 8.89
C GLN A 14 -12.80 -2.47 8.37
N VAL A 15 -12.00 -2.11 7.37
CA VAL A 15 -11.05 -3.01 6.73
C VAL A 15 -9.68 -2.33 6.59
N TYR A 16 -8.63 -3.14 6.54
CA TYR A 16 -7.30 -2.66 6.22
C TYR A 16 -6.62 -3.48 5.12
N PHE A 17 -5.79 -2.80 4.35
CA PHE A 17 -4.90 -3.42 3.36
C PHE A 17 -3.45 -3.24 3.81
N ASN A 18 -2.71 -4.34 3.84
CA ASN A 18 -1.27 -4.29 4.02
C ASN A 18 -0.61 -3.94 2.68
N ILE A 19 -0.07 -2.72 2.57
CA ILE A 19 0.49 -2.19 1.34
C ILE A 19 1.58 -1.16 1.61
N GLU A 20 2.73 -1.38 0.99
CA GLU A 20 3.86 -0.47 1.10
C GLU A 20 3.60 0.89 0.44
N ARG A 21 4.29 1.92 0.96
CA ARG A 21 4.07 3.32 0.58
C ARG A 21 4.13 3.56 -0.92
N LYS A 22 5.02 2.85 -1.63
CA LYS A 22 5.18 2.95 -3.09
C LYS A 22 3.94 2.50 -3.86
N ASN A 23 3.13 1.62 -3.28
CA ASN A 23 1.96 1.01 -3.91
C ASN A 23 0.62 1.53 -3.38
N LYS A 24 0.60 2.40 -2.36
CA LYS A 24 -0.64 3.01 -1.84
C LYS A 24 -1.47 3.69 -2.93
N ILE A 25 -0.86 4.40 -3.88
CA ILE A 25 -1.60 5.04 -4.98
C ILE A 25 -2.22 4.01 -5.96
N TRP A 26 -1.54 2.89 -6.20
CA TRP A 26 -2.08 1.81 -7.01
C TRP A 26 -3.29 1.16 -6.32
N ALA A 27 -3.17 0.89 -5.02
CA ALA A 27 -4.27 0.37 -4.20
C ALA A 27 -5.46 1.34 -4.18
N LEU A 28 -5.21 2.65 -4.05
CA LEU A 28 -6.26 3.66 -4.12
C LEU A 28 -6.99 3.63 -5.46
N CYS A 29 -6.27 3.60 -6.57
CA CYS A 29 -6.89 3.49 -7.91
C CYS A 29 -7.78 2.25 -8.02
N ARG A 30 -7.30 1.09 -7.53
CA ARG A 30 -8.08 -0.16 -7.52
C ARG A 30 -9.39 -0.03 -6.73
N VAL A 31 -9.33 0.54 -5.53
CA VAL A 31 -10.51 0.82 -4.71
C VAL A 31 -11.50 1.73 -5.44
N LEU A 32 -11.01 2.81 -6.03
CA LEU A 32 -11.85 3.77 -6.74
C LEU A 32 -12.49 3.16 -8.00
N ASP A 33 -11.77 2.33 -8.74
CA ASP A 33 -12.28 1.66 -9.95
C ASP A 33 -13.28 0.55 -9.62
N ALA A 34 -13.03 -0.23 -8.56
CA ALA A 34 -13.87 -1.35 -8.14
C ALA A 34 -15.20 -0.87 -7.53
N TYR A 35 -15.15 0.07 -6.59
CA TYR A 35 -16.33 0.50 -5.84
C TYR A 35 -17.00 1.75 -6.39
N LYS A 36 -16.29 2.55 -7.21
CA LYS A 36 -16.74 3.88 -7.71
C LYS A 36 -17.39 4.75 -6.62
N PRO A 37 -16.72 4.92 -5.47
CA PRO A 37 -17.36 5.48 -4.29
C PRO A 37 -17.48 7.01 -4.36
N LYS A 38 -18.44 7.55 -3.60
CA LYS A 38 -18.30 8.93 -3.07
C LYS A 38 -17.45 8.85 -1.81
N ALA A 39 -16.20 9.30 -1.90
CA ALA A 39 -15.18 9.01 -0.90
C ALA A 39 -14.44 10.24 -0.36
N ILE A 40 -14.04 10.16 0.90
CA ILE A 40 -13.04 11.07 1.49
C ILE A 40 -11.75 10.28 1.72
N VAL A 41 -10.63 10.80 1.21
CA VAL A 41 -9.29 10.22 1.34
C VAL A 41 -8.48 11.09 2.29
N PHE A 42 -8.12 10.55 3.44
CA PHE A 42 -7.31 11.24 4.43
C PHE A 42 -5.82 10.98 4.22
N VAL A 43 -5.05 12.06 4.13
CA VAL A 43 -3.58 12.07 4.04
C VAL A 43 -2.98 12.96 5.11
N GLN A 44 -1.72 12.70 5.50
CA GLN A 44 -1.11 13.38 6.64
C GLN A 44 -0.75 14.84 6.37
N THR A 45 -0.29 15.17 5.16
CA THR A 45 0.27 16.51 4.86
C THR A 45 -0.45 17.21 3.72
N LYS A 46 -0.48 18.55 3.76
CA LYS A 46 -1.05 19.38 2.69
C LYS A 46 -0.35 19.17 1.33
N VAL A 47 0.97 18.99 1.35
CA VAL A 47 1.75 18.71 0.14
C VAL A 47 1.32 17.38 -0.49
N MET A 48 1.03 16.37 0.34
CA MET A 48 0.53 15.09 -0.14
C MET A 48 -0.88 15.19 -0.72
N VAL A 49 -1.74 16.08 -0.19
CA VAL A 49 -3.05 16.39 -0.80
C VAL A 49 -2.85 16.85 -2.24
N ASP A 50 -2.02 17.87 -2.46
CA ASP A 50 -1.78 18.45 -3.78
C ASP A 50 -1.19 17.43 -4.76
N ILE A 51 -0.20 16.65 -4.32
CA ILE A 51 0.46 15.63 -5.15
C ILE A 51 -0.53 14.53 -5.52
N LEU A 52 -1.29 14.02 -4.55
CA LEU A 52 -2.22 12.93 -4.78
C LEU A 52 -3.38 13.36 -5.67
N ALA A 53 -3.91 14.57 -5.46
CA ALA A 53 -4.98 15.15 -6.27
C ALA A 53 -4.54 15.29 -7.74
N LYS A 54 -3.37 15.91 -7.99
CA LYS A 54 -2.83 16.06 -9.36
C LYS A 54 -2.61 14.71 -10.06
N ARG A 55 -2.09 13.70 -9.33
CA ARG A 55 -1.89 12.36 -9.91
C ARG A 55 -3.20 11.68 -10.27
N LEU A 56 -4.16 11.67 -9.35
CA LEU A 56 -5.47 11.07 -9.62
C LEU A 56 -6.22 11.80 -10.74
N ASP A 57 -6.14 13.13 -10.80
CA ASP A 57 -6.70 13.92 -11.90
C ASP A 57 -6.08 13.53 -13.25
N SER A 58 -4.74 13.40 -13.31
CA SER A 58 -4.04 12.92 -14.52
C SER A 58 -4.40 11.49 -14.94
N TYR A 59 -4.92 10.68 -14.01
CA TYR A 59 -5.43 9.33 -14.30
C TYR A 59 -6.92 9.32 -14.67
N GLY A 60 -7.57 10.48 -14.64
CA GLY A 60 -8.97 10.68 -15.02
C GLY A 60 -9.97 10.56 -13.88
N TYR A 61 -9.53 10.60 -12.62
CA TYR A 61 -10.44 10.63 -11.47
C TYR A 61 -10.88 12.05 -11.16
N ARG A 62 -12.18 12.23 -10.89
CA ARG A 62 -12.75 13.54 -10.49
C ARG A 62 -12.50 13.78 -9.01
N VAL A 63 -11.44 14.52 -8.70
CA VAL A 63 -10.96 14.73 -7.33
C VAL A 63 -11.03 16.20 -6.91
N GLY A 64 -11.33 16.45 -5.63
CA GLY A 64 -11.18 17.75 -4.99
C GLY A 64 -10.08 17.71 -3.93
N GLU A 65 -9.35 18.81 -3.76
CA GLU A 65 -8.32 18.99 -2.73
C GLU A 65 -8.84 19.83 -1.56
N LEU A 66 -8.54 19.43 -0.33
CA LEU A 66 -8.95 20.16 0.86
C LEU A 66 -7.87 20.16 1.96
N HIS A 67 -7.15 21.27 2.07
CA HIS A 67 -6.12 21.48 3.09
C HIS A 67 -6.16 22.93 3.60
N GLY A 68 -5.37 23.22 4.65
CA GLY A 68 -5.43 24.50 5.38
C GLY A 68 -4.95 25.74 4.62
N ASP A 69 -4.23 25.58 3.50
CA ASP A 69 -3.74 26.72 2.71
C ASP A 69 -4.79 27.24 1.70
N LEU A 70 -5.94 26.56 1.56
CA LEU A 70 -7.01 27.02 0.68
C LEU A 70 -7.70 28.26 1.27
N THR A 71 -7.95 29.25 0.42
CA THR A 71 -8.80 30.37 0.78
C THR A 71 -10.22 29.90 1.06
N GLN A 72 -10.95 30.62 1.92
CA GLN A 72 -12.32 30.26 2.29
C GLN A 72 -13.23 30.09 1.04
N ALA A 73 -13.12 30.97 0.06
CA ALA A 73 -13.88 30.88 -1.19
C ALA A 73 -13.55 29.61 -2.00
N ARG A 74 -12.27 29.21 -2.08
CA ARG A 74 -11.87 27.96 -2.74
C ARG A 74 -12.37 26.74 -1.97
N ARG A 75 -12.25 26.76 -0.64
CA ARG A 75 -12.76 25.72 0.24
C ARG A 75 -14.26 25.49 0.01
N GLU A 76 -15.06 26.54 0.01
CA GLU A 76 -16.50 26.47 -0.23
C GLU A 76 -16.83 25.92 -1.62
N LYS A 77 -16.09 26.35 -2.65
CA LYS A 77 -16.25 25.85 -4.02
C LYS A 77 -15.99 24.34 -4.10
N VAL A 78 -14.87 23.85 -3.57
CA VAL A 78 -14.53 22.42 -3.59
C VAL A 78 -15.59 21.60 -2.85
N LEU A 79 -16.02 22.06 -1.67
CA LEU A 79 -17.05 21.38 -0.89
C LEU A 79 -18.40 21.36 -1.60
N LYS A 80 -18.75 22.43 -2.33
CA LYS A 80 -19.95 22.49 -3.16
C LYS A 80 -19.87 21.49 -4.31
N GLU A 81 -18.77 21.46 -5.04
CA GLU A 81 -18.56 20.51 -6.15
C GLU A 81 -18.62 19.05 -5.68
N PHE A 82 -18.07 18.75 -4.51
CA PHE A 82 -18.15 17.41 -3.91
C PHE A 82 -19.57 17.06 -3.46
N ARG A 83 -20.30 18.00 -2.87
CA ARG A 83 -21.72 17.81 -2.49
C ARG A 83 -22.60 17.54 -3.72
N GLU A 84 -22.39 18.30 -4.80
CA GLU A 84 -23.10 18.16 -6.09
C GLU A 84 -22.66 16.93 -6.90
N GLY A 85 -21.65 16.17 -6.45
CA GLY A 85 -21.15 14.99 -7.17
C GLY A 85 -20.34 15.30 -8.44
N LYS A 86 -19.93 16.56 -8.62
CA LYS A 86 -18.99 16.96 -9.69
C LYS A 86 -17.62 16.34 -9.46
N THR A 87 -17.18 16.29 -8.20
CA THR A 87 -16.06 15.46 -7.75
C THR A 87 -16.60 14.27 -6.96
N ALA A 88 -16.01 13.10 -7.19
CA ALA A 88 -16.41 11.85 -6.51
C ALA A 88 -15.49 11.54 -5.32
N VAL A 89 -14.29 12.11 -5.32
CA VAL A 89 -13.27 11.88 -4.28
C VAL A 89 -12.81 13.22 -3.73
N LEU A 90 -12.78 13.35 -2.41
CA LEU A 90 -12.23 14.50 -1.71
C LEU A 90 -10.96 14.07 -0.96
N ILE A 91 -9.80 14.62 -1.32
CA ILE A 91 -8.55 14.35 -0.60
C ILE A 91 -8.33 15.45 0.42
N ALA A 92 -8.14 15.08 1.69
CA ALA A 92 -8.10 16.04 2.78
C ALA A 92 -7.07 15.71 3.86
N THR A 93 -6.64 16.74 4.59
CA THR A 93 -5.99 16.60 5.90
C THR A 93 -7.02 16.66 7.03
N ASP A 94 -6.67 16.14 8.20
CA ASP A 94 -7.55 16.15 9.39
C ASP A 94 -8.02 17.56 9.75
N VAL A 95 -7.09 18.52 9.81
CA VAL A 95 -7.39 19.91 10.18
C VAL A 95 -8.41 20.53 9.23
N ALA A 96 -8.25 20.28 7.92
CA ALA A 96 -9.16 20.84 6.94
C ALA A 96 -10.51 20.13 6.92
N ALA A 97 -10.57 18.86 7.33
CA ALA A 97 -11.78 18.05 7.36
C ALA A 97 -12.62 18.16 8.64
N ARG A 98 -12.08 18.74 9.71
CA ARG A 98 -12.83 18.96 10.96
C ARG A 98 -14.05 19.85 10.73
N GLY A 99 -15.14 19.52 11.42
CA GLY A 99 -16.40 20.28 11.33
C GLY A 99 -17.12 20.16 9.98
N LEU A 100 -16.66 19.32 9.05
CA LEU A 100 -17.38 19.08 7.81
C LEU A 100 -18.55 18.14 8.04
N ASP A 101 -19.75 18.66 7.80
CA ASP A 101 -20.93 17.84 7.58
C ASP A 101 -21.07 17.58 6.08
N ILE A 102 -20.65 16.39 5.65
CA ILE A 102 -20.79 15.97 4.25
C ILE A 102 -21.62 14.70 4.22
N GLU A 103 -22.84 14.85 3.72
CA GLU A 103 -23.76 13.74 3.56
C GLU A 103 -23.42 12.87 2.34
N GLY A 104 -23.80 11.60 2.43
CA GLY A 104 -23.72 10.63 1.34
C GLY A 104 -22.32 10.12 1.04
N VAL A 105 -21.33 10.37 1.90
CA VAL A 105 -20.03 9.71 1.84
C VAL A 105 -20.25 8.22 2.13
N THR A 106 -19.87 7.38 1.17
CA THR A 106 -19.98 5.92 1.27
C THR A 106 -18.70 5.31 1.79
N HIS A 107 -17.55 5.91 1.46
CA HIS A 107 -16.24 5.39 1.79
C HIS A 107 -15.37 6.44 2.46
N VAL A 108 -14.71 6.04 3.54
CA VAL A 108 -13.59 6.77 4.13
C VAL A 108 -12.34 5.97 3.85
N ILE A 109 -11.31 6.60 3.29
CA ILE A 109 -10.04 5.96 2.99
C ILE A 109 -8.94 6.65 3.77
N ASN A 110 -8.38 5.96 4.77
CA ASN A 110 -7.17 6.38 5.44
C ASN A 110 -5.98 5.97 4.58
N TYR A 111 -5.55 6.87 3.68
CA TYR A 111 -4.35 6.65 2.87
C TYR A 111 -3.11 6.60 3.78
N ASP A 112 -3.07 7.49 4.77
CA ASP A 112 -2.13 7.44 5.88
C ASP A 112 -2.91 7.12 7.16
N ILE A 113 -2.57 6.03 7.85
CA ILE A 113 -3.14 5.66 9.15
C ILE A 113 -2.82 6.76 10.19
N PRO A 114 -3.80 7.24 10.98
CA PRO A 114 -3.53 8.25 12.00
C PRO A 114 -2.78 7.63 13.20
N GLU A 115 -1.93 8.44 13.85
CA GLU A 115 -1.19 8.02 15.05
C GLU A 115 -2.05 7.98 16.31
N ASP A 116 -3.15 8.73 16.29
CA ASP A 116 -4.10 8.89 17.38
C ASP A 116 -5.41 8.15 17.05
N PRO A 117 -5.83 7.18 17.88
CA PRO A 117 -7.11 6.50 17.73
C PRO A 117 -8.34 7.42 17.73
N GLU A 118 -8.32 8.54 18.46
CA GLU A 118 -9.44 9.48 18.43
C GLU A 118 -9.58 10.12 17.05
N VAL A 119 -8.46 10.43 16.41
CA VAL A 119 -8.45 10.94 15.02
C VAL A 119 -9.01 9.89 14.07
N TYR A 120 -8.64 8.61 14.26
CA TYR A 120 -9.21 7.51 13.46
C TYR A 120 -10.74 7.48 13.54
N VAL A 121 -11.30 7.51 14.74
CA VAL A 121 -12.76 7.50 14.96
C VAL A 121 -13.42 8.72 14.30
N HIS A 122 -12.83 9.91 14.43
CA HIS A 122 -13.35 11.12 13.79
C HIS A 122 -13.36 11.06 12.25
N ARG A 123 -12.37 10.37 11.66
CA ARG A 123 -12.30 10.14 10.21
C ARG A 123 -13.37 9.17 9.76
N ILE A 124 -13.49 8.01 10.39
CA ILE A 124 -14.44 6.98 9.97
C ILE A 124 -15.91 7.40 10.24
N GLY A 125 -16.14 8.27 11.22
CA GLY A 125 -17.44 8.93 11.45
C GLY A 125 -17.89 9.90 10.33
N ARG A 126 -17.15 10.01 9.23
CA ARG A 126 -17.60 10.70 8.01
C ARG A 126 -18.44 9.82 7.09
N THR A 127 -18.44 8.49 7.27
CA THR A 127 -19.33 7.55 6.57
C THR A 127 -20.33 6.92 7.55
N GLY A 128 -21.22 6.05 7.07
CA GLY A 128 -22.13 5.30 7.93
C GLY A 128 -23.25 6.13 8.59
N ARG A 129 -23.52 7.33 8.07
CA ARG A 129 -24.48 8.30 8.65
C ARG A 129 -25.93 8.02 8.22
N ALA A 130 -26.87 8.49 9.03
CA ALA A 130 -28.31 8.42 8.76
C ALA A 130 -28.82 7.01 8.44
N GLY A 131 -28.32 6.00 9.18
CA GLY A 131 -28.72 4.60 9.03
C GLY A 131 -28.21 3.90 7.77
N LYS A 132 -27.35 4.56 6.96
CA LYS A 132 -26.70 3.94 5.80
C LYS A 132 -25.44 3.21 6.22
N GLU A 133 -25.13 2.13 5.52
CA GLU A 133 -23.85 1.45 5.66
C GLU A 133 -22.71 2.27 5.06
N GLY A 134 -21.54 2.19 5.68
CA GLY A 134 -20.31 2.83 5.23
C GLY A 134 -19.14 1.86 5.26
N ILE A 135 -18.10 2.15 4.46
CA ILE A 135 -16.86 1.38 4.48
C ILE A 135 -15.69 2.31 4.84
N ALA A 136 -14.93 1.93 5.85
CA ALA A 136 -13.66 2.56 6.19
C ALA A 136 -12.52 1.63 5.77
N ILE A 137 -11.67 2.10 4.85
CA ILE A 137 -10.51 1.37 4.33
C ILE A 137 -9.25 2.06 4.87
N THR A 138 -8.34 1.30 5.47
CA THR A 138 -7.08 1.82 6.00
C THR A 138 -5.89 1.16 5.33
N PHE A 139 -4.97 1.97 4.78
CA PHE A 139 -3.71 1.46 4.24
C PHE A 139 -2.64 1.45 5.31
N ILE A 140 -1.96 0.31 5.43
CA ILE A 140 -0.99 0.05 6.50
C ILE A 140 0.26 -0.52 5.85
N THR A 141 1.41 0.08 6.15
CA THR A 141 2.72 -0.50 5.81
C THR A 141 3.20 -1.45 6.90
N SER A 142 4.19 -2.28 6.61
CA SER A 142 4.81 -3.18 7.59
C SER A 142 5.33 -2.44 8.85
N LYS A 143 5.71 -1.17 8.71
CA LYS A 143 6.21 -0.31 9.81
C LYS A 143 5.10 0.32 10.65
N GLU A 144 3.87 0.34 10.16
CA GLU A 144 2.72 1.01 10.79
C GLU A 144 1.80 0.03 11.53
N VAL A 145 2.14 -1.27 11.59
CA VAL A 145 1.33 -2.31 12.25
C VAL A 145 1.07 -1.99 13.73
N HIS A 146 2.02 -1.33 14.40
CA HIS A 146 1.83 -0.93 15.80
C HIS A 146 0.70 0.11 15.98
N LEU A 147 0.44 0.95 14.97
CA LEU A 147 -0.64 1.94 15.01
C LEU A 147 -2.00 1.26 14.89
N LEU A 148 -2.10 0.22 14.05
CA LEU A 148 -3.30 -0.61 13.96
C LEU A 148 -3.65 -1.23 15.31
N LYS A 149 -2.64 -1.80 15.99
CA LYS A 149 -2.82 -2.41 17.31
C LYS A 149 -3.35 -1.39 18.31
N LYS A 150 -2.74 -0.20 18.36
CA LYS A 150 -3.19 0.90 19.22
C LYS A 150 -4.64 1.33 18.94
N ILE A 151 -5.04 1.37 17.66
CA ILE A 151 -6.42 1.72 17.27
C ILE A 151 -7.41 0.61 17.68
N ASN A 152 -7.08 -0.66 17.45
CA ASN A 152 -7.91 -1.80 17.85
C ASN A 152 -8.04 -1.93 19.38
N GLU A 153 -7.04 -1.50 20.15
CA GLU A 153 -7.12 -1.46 21.61
C GLU A 153 -8.02 -0.33 22.12
N PHE A 154 -8.14 0.76 21.36
CA PHE A 154 -8.95 1.92 21.71
C PHE A 154 -10.42 1.75 21.31
N GLY A 155 -10.67 1.40 20.05
CA GLY A 155 -12.00 1.13 19.53
C GLY A 155 -12.33 -0.33 19.75
N VAL A 156 -13.42 -0.63 20.45
CA VAL A 156 -13.91 -2.01 20.71
C VAL A 156 -14.46 -2.67 19.41
N THR A 157 -13.80 -2.48 18.27
CA THR A 157 -14.22 -2.93 16.95
C THR A 157 -13.03 -3.47 16.18
N GLU A 158 -13.18 -4.68 15.64
CA GLU A 158 -12.14 -5.35 14.86
C GLU A 158 -12.01 -4.75 13.46
N ILE A 159 -10.82 -4.24 13.13
CA ILE A 159 -10.47 -3.84 11.76
C ILE A 159 -9.95 -5.08 11.04
N THR A 160 -10.69 -5.55 10.05
CA THR A 160 -10.42 -6.83 9.36
C THR A 160 -9.43 -6.65 8.22
N LYS A 161 -8.52 -7.62 8.06
CA LYS A 161 -7.59 -7.64 6.91
C LYS A 161 -8.35 -8.08 5.66
N GLU A 162 -8.22 -7.32 4.58
CA GLU A 162 -8.76 -7.72 3.28
C GLU A 162 -7.70 -7.61 2.16
N GLU A 163 -7.97 -8.32 1.06
CA GLU A 163 -7.19 -8.20 -0.18
C GLU A 163 -7.62 -6.94 -0.94
N ILE A 164 -6.68 -6.36 -1.68
CA ILE A 164 -6.98 -5.20 -2.54
C ILE A 164 -7.90 -5.69 -3.67
N PRO A 165 -9.05 -5.03 -3.91
CA PRO A 165 -10.02 -5.51 -4.87
C PRO A 165 -9.45 -5.55 -6.28
N GLU A 166 -9.89 -6.54 -7.06
CA GLU A 166 -9.63 -6.52 -8.49
C GLU A 166 -10.43 -5.40 -9.17
N SER A 167 -9.80 -4.63 -10.05
CA SER A 167 -10.53 -3.73 -10.94
C SER A 167 -10.83 -4.48 -12.23
N GLY A 168 -12.08 -4.45 -12.69
CA GLY A 168 -12.44 -4.88 -14.05
C GLY A 168 -11.80 -4.00 -15.15
N ARG A 169 -11.11 -2.92 -14.75
CA ARG A 169 -10.36 -2.00 -15.61
C ARG A 169 -8.86 -2.31 -15.54
N LYS A 170 -8.16 -2.10 -16.66
CA LYS A 170 -6.70 -2.14 -16.72
C LYS A 170 -6.09 -1.03 -15.85
N ASP A 171 -5.10 -1.41 -15.06
CA ASP A 171 -4.34 -0.52 -14.19
C ASP A 171 -3.79 0.71 -14.94
N VAL A 172 -4.18 1.89 -14.45
CA VAL A 172 -3.64 3.20 -14.90
C VAL A 172 -2.20 3.42 -14.41
N ILE A 173 -1.88 2.87 -13.24
CA ILE A 173 -0.53 2.79 -12.69
C ILE A 173 -0.25 1.33 -12.32
N ARG A 174 0.93 0.80 -12.65
CA ARG A 174 1.28 -0.58 -12.29
C ARG A 174 1.73 -0.67 -10.84
N LYS A 175 1.34 -1.73 -10.14
CA LYS A 175 1.96 -2.12 -8.86
C LYS A 175 3.47 -2.24 -9.07
N VAL A 176 4.24 -1.50 -8.27
CA VAL A 176 5.69 -1.61 -8.23
C VAL A 176 6.01 -2.83 -7.38
N MET A 177 6.90 -3.70 -7.86
CA MET A 177 7.47 -4.74 -7.01
C MET A 177 8.27 -4.04 -5.90
N ASP A 178 7.73 -4.09 -4.68
CA ASP A 178 8.44 -3.63 -3.50
C ASP A 178 9.19 -4.82 -2.91
N PHE A 179 10.51 -4.68 -2.86
CA PHE A 179 11.39 -5.70 -2.30
C PHE A 179 11.66 -5.44 -0.82
N GLU A 180 11.13 -4.34 -0.26
CA GLU A 180 11.33 -3.99 1.15
C GLU A 180 10.80 -5.08 2.08
N ASP A 181 9.58 -5.59 1.85
CA ASP A 181 8.99 -6.65 2.67
C ASP A 181 9.68 -8.02 2.49
N GLN A 182 10.46 -8.17 1.43
CA GLN A 182 11.17 -9.41 1.06
C GLN A 182 12.64 -9.36 1.43
N ALA A 183 13.11 -8.20 1.87
CA ALA A 183 14.48 -7.95 2.24
C ALA A 183 14.66 -8.13 3.74
N ASP A 184 15.86 -8.56 4.13
CA ASP A 184 16.25 -8.54 5.54
C ASP A 184 16.64 -7.14 6.02
N MET A 185 17.12 -7.06 7.27
CA MET A 185 17.55 -5.81 7.90
C MET A 185 18.68 -5.09 7.15
N PHE A 186 19.42 -5.79 6.29
CA PHE A 186 20.50 -5.23 5.46
C PHE A 186 20.03 -4.91 4.04
N GLY A 187 18.73 -5.05 3.74
CA GLY A 187 18.18 -4.82 2.42
C GLY A 187 18.39 -5.98 1.46
N MET A 188 18.80 -7.17 1.93
CA MET A 188 19.11 -8.32 1.07
C MET A 188 17.88 -9.19 0.85
N VAL A 189 17.55 -9.40 -0.42
CA VAL A 189 16.44 -10.25 -0.88
C VAL A 189 16.99 -11.63 -1.23
N LEU A 190 16.39 -12.68 -0.67
CA LEU A 190 16.76 -14.06 -0.98
C LEU A 190 16.04 -14.55 -2.24
N PHE A 191 16.79 -15.08 -3.18
CA PHE A 191 16.32 -15.66 -4.42
C PHE A 191 16.62 -17.15 -4.48
N LYS A 192 15.73 -17.88 -5.16
CA LYS A 192 15.93 -19.25 -5.60
C LYS A 192 16.04 -19.25 -7.13
N ILE A 193 17.04 -19.94 -7.66
CA ILE A 193 17.22 -20.18 -9.10
C ILE A 193 17.46 -21.65 -9.40
N VAL A 194 16.79 -22.14 -10.45
CA VAL A 194 16.98 -23.47 -11.04
C VAL A 194 17.07 -23.36 -12.56
N ALA A 195 17.81 -24.27 -13.18
CA ALA A 195 17.88 -24.46 -14.63
C ALA A 195 17.09 -25.71 -15.04
N GLY A 196 16.31 -25.60 -16.12
CA GLY A 196 15.58 -26.74 -16.69
C GLY A 196 14.57 -27.36 -15.70
N GLU A 197 14.67 -28.67 -15.48
CA GLU A 197 13.75 -29.44 -14.62
C GLU A 197 14.12 -29.43 -13.13
N GLY A 198 14.99 -28.52 -12.68
CA GLY A 198 15.36 -28.38 -11.26
C GLY A 198 16.85 -28.55 -10.97
N GLU A 199 17.71 -28.31 -11.96
CA GLU A 199 19.14 -28.38 -11.76
C GLU A 199 19.66 -27.09 -11.08
N PRO A 200 20.56 -27.21 -10.09
CA PRO A 200 21.16 -26.05 -9.45
C PRO A 200 22.09 -25.32 -10.44
N VAL A 201 22.07 -23.99 -10.39
CA VAL A 201 22.99 -23.17 -11.19
C VAL A 201 24.32 -23.04 -10.44
N GLU A 202 25.41 -23.45 -11.08
CA GLU A 202 26.75 -23.33 -10.50
C GLU A 202 27.09 -21.89 -10.09
N ARG A 203 27.76 -21.74 -8.94
CA ARG A 203 28.14 -20.45 -8.36
C ARG A 203 28.89 -19.56 -9.35
N GLY A 204 29.85 -20.11 -10.09
CA GLY A 204 30.63 -19.36 -11.08
C GLY A 204 29.76 -18.79 -12.20
N LYS A 205 28.88 -19.61 -12.78
CA LYS A 205 27.94 -19.21 -13.83
C LYS A 205 26.97 -18.14 -13.33
N LEU A 206 26.45 -18.30 -12.10
CA LEU A 206 25.56 -17.32 -11.48
C LEU A 206 26.25 -15.97 -11.28
N LEU A 207 27.45 -15.96 -10.68
CA LEU A 207 28.20 -14.73 -10.45
C LEU A 207 28.60 -14.05 -11.76
N GLU A 208 28.94 -14.81 -12.80
CA GLU A 208 29.21 -14.26 -14.13
C GLU A 208 27.97 -13.56 -14.70
N MET A 209 26.80 -14.20 -14.61
CA MET A 209 25.54 -13.59 -15.06
C MET A 209 25.22 -12.31 -14.27
N LEU A 210 25.33 -12.34 -12.94
CA LEU A 210 25.03 -11.18 -12.10
C LEU A 210 26.00 -10.01 -12.36
N ASN A 211 27.30 -10.25 -12.32
CA ASN A 211 28.31 -9.20 -12.43
C ASN A 211 28.52 -8.73 -13.87
N ARG A 212 28.62 -9.65 -14.85
CA ARG A 212 28.97 -9.28 -16.23
C ARG A 212 27.74 -8.97 -17.08
N LYS A 213 26.73 -9.83 -17.07
CA LYS A 213 25.53 -9.64 -17.91
C LYS A 213 24.61 -8.59 -17.32
N LEU A 214 24.29 -8.73 -16.03
CA LEU A 214 23.34 -7.85 -15.34
C LEU A 214 24.02 -6.64 -14.69
N ARG A 215 25.35 -6.55 -14.66
CA ARG A 215 26.10 -5.42 -14.06
C ARG A 215 25.66 -5.12 -12.62
N VAL A 216 25.33 -6.16 -11.85
CA VAL A 216 25.05 -6.03 -10.42
C VAL A 216 26.38 -5.77 -9.72
N PRO A 217 26.49 -4.73 -8.85
CA PRO A 217 27.69 -4.50 -8.07
C PRO A 217 27.98 -5.69 -7.16
N GLU A 218 29.25 -6.08 -7.03
CA GLU A 218 29.64 -7.21 -6.19
C GLU A 218 29.21 -7.03 -4.72
N LEU A 219 29.29 -5.80 -4.20
CA LEU A 219 28.81 -5.42 -2.87
C LEU A 219 27.29 -5.59 -2.68
N ALA A 220 26.52 -5.63 -3.77
CA ALA A 220 25.08 -5.85 -3.73
C ALA A 220 24.72 -7.35 -3.81
N ILE A 221 25.69 -8.25 -3.92
CA ILE A 221 25.50 -9.70 -3.95
C ILE A 221 25.92 -10.26 -2.58
N GLY A 222 25.00 -10.94 -1.92
CA GLY A 222 25.23 -11.55 -0.62
C GLY A 222 25.64 -13.02 -0.75
N ASN A 223 25.12 -13.84 0.15
CA ASN A 223 25.47 -15.26 0.16
C ASN A 223 24.95 -15.96 -1.09
N VAL A 224 25.73 -16.92 -1.59
CA VAL A 224 25.35 -17.83 -2.68
C VAL A 224 25.56 -19.26 -2.20
N ASN A 225 24.46 -20.01 -2.08
CA ASN A 225 24.44 -21.38 -1.60
C ASN A 225 23.92 -22.31 -2.70
N VAL A 226 24.75 -23.26 -3.13
CA VAL A 226 24.39 -24.24 -4.15
C VAL A 226 23.93 -25.51 -3.43
N LEU A 227 22.64 -25.81 -3.52
CA LEU A 227 22.00 -26.99 -2.96
C LEU A 227 21.83 -28.08 -4.03
N LYS A 228 21.29 -29.23 -3.63
CA LYS A 228 21.09 -30.38 -4.54
C LYS A 228 20.06 -30.12 -5.64
N ASP A 229 19.01 -29.37 -5.31
CA ASP A 229 17.82 -29.12 -6.15
C ASP A 229 17.70 -27.67 -6.64
N ARG A 230 18.59 -26.79 -6.17
CA ARG A 230 18.52 -25.35 -6.45
C ARG A 230 19.77 -24.60 -6.03
N THR A 231 19.88 -23.38 -6.52
CA THR A 231 20.82 -22.40 -5.97
C THR A 231 20.03 -21.28 -5.30
N GLU A 232 20.41 -20.95 -4.08
CA GLU A 232 19.88 -19.82 -3.32
C GLU A 232 20.92 -18.71 -3.30
N PHE A 233 20.49 -17.46 -3.51
CA PHE A 233 21.41 -16.33 -3.52
C PHE A 233 20.75 -15.04 -3.05
N GLU A 234 21.54 -14.15 -2.47
CA GLU A 234 21.05 -12.88 -1.94
C GLU A 234 21.46 -11.71 -2.83
N VAL A 235 20.54 -10.77 -3.05
CA VAL A 235 20.82 -9.53 -3.76
C VAL A 235 20.15 -8.35 -3.07
N HIS A 236 20.84 -7.22 -2.97
CA HIS A 236 20.29 -6.00 -2.41
C HIS A 236 19.03 -5.57 -3.18
N LYS A 237 18.00 -5.11 -2.45
CA LYS A 237 16.66 -4.73 -2.96
C LYS A 237 16.69 -3.78 -4.16
N ASP A 238 17.69 -2.92 -4.25
CA ASP A 238 17.86 -1.98 -5.37
C ASP A 238 18.17 -2.68 -6.70
N SER A 239 18.83 -3.84 -6.64
CA SER A 239 19.14 -4.67 -7.81
C SER A 239 18.16 -5.83 -8.01
N ALA A 240 17.35 -6.14 -7.00
CA ALA A 240 16.43 -7.28 -6.98
C ALA A 240 15.43 -7.29 -8.15
N LYS A 241 14.88 -6.12 -8.52
CA LYS A 241 13.97 -6.00 -9.68
C LYS A 241 14.65 -6.44 -10.98
N LYS A 242 15.86 -5.95 -11.20
CA LYS A 242 16.65 -6.21 -12.40
C LYS A 242 16.98 -7.70 -12.49
N VAL A 243 17.48 -8.25 -11.39
CA VAL A 243 17.80 -9.68 -11.25
C VAL A 243 16.60 -10.55 -11.55
N LEU A 244 15.45 -10.27 -10.94
CA LEU A 244 14.24 -11.08 -11.15
C LEU A 244 13.75 -11.05 -12.60
N MET A 245 13.80 -9.89 -13.26
CA MET A 245 13.32 -9.74 -14.63
C MET A 245 14.31 -10.29 -15.66
N GLU A 246 15.59 -9.96 -15.54
CA GLU A 246 16.59 -10.30 -16.54
C GLU A 246 17.03 -11.76 -16.45
N LEU A 247 17.20 -12.33 -15.25
CA LEU A 247 17.57 -13.74 -15.13
C LEU A 247 16.50 -14.68 -15.71
N LYS A 248 15.21 -14.35 -15.59
CA LYS A 248 14.12 -15.11 -16.22
C LYS A 248 14.20 -15.14 -17.75
N SER A 249 14.85 -14.15 -18.35
CA SER A 249 15.06 -14.08 -19.80
C SER A 249 16.31 -14.82 -20.28
N LEU A 250 17.22 -15.15 -19.36
CA LEU A 250 18.49 -15.82 -19.67
C LEU A 250 18.36 -17.35 -19.71
N ARG A 251 19.39 -17.97 -20.28
CA ARG A 251 19.59 -19.42 -20.32
C ARG A 251 20.99 -19.79 -19.82
N VAL A 252 21.10 -20.97 -19.24
CA VAL A 252 22.36 -21.62 -18.85
C VAL A 252 22.36 -23.01 -19.45
N ASP A 253 23.40 -23.36 -20.21
CA ASP A 253 23.53 -24.66 -20.90
C ASP A 253 22.26 -25.02 -21.70
N ASP A 254 21.75 -24.06 -22.48
CA ASP A 254 20.50 -24.12 -23.27
C ASP A 254 19.19 -24.30 -22.47
N LYS A 255 19.27 -24.38 -21.14
CA LYS A 255 18.13 -24.52 -20.25
C LYS A 255 17.59 -23.15 -19.83
N LYS A 256 16.26 -23.04 -19.78
CA LYS A 256 15.59 -21.85 -19.23
C LYS A 256 15.81 -21.78 -17.72
N LEU A 257 15.93 -20.56 -17.23
CA LEU A 257 16.05 -20.28 -15.80
C LEU A 257 14.67 -20.01 -15.19
N LYS A 258 14.40 -20.65 -14.06
CA LYS A 258 13.26 -20.33 -13.20
C LYS A 258 13.78 -19.65 -11.94
N VAL A 259 13.33 -18.42 -11.72
CA VAL A 259 13.79 -17.54 -10.64
C VAL A 259 12.60 -17.08 -9.81
N GLU A 260 12.70 -17.29 -8.50
CA GLU A 260 11.66 -16.97 -7.52
C GLU A 260 12.28 -16.25 -6.31
N ILE A 261 11.50 -15.38 -5.67
CA ILE A 261 11.89 -14.77 -4.38
C ILE A 261 11.50 -15.77 -3.30
N VAL A 262 12.43 -16.07 -2.40
CA VAL A 262 12.15 -16.89 -1.22
C VAL A 262 11.66 -15.96 -0.13
N HIS A 263 10.41 -16.12 0.30
CA HIS A 263 9.91 -15.40 1.47
C HIS A 263 10.65 -15.95 2.68
N ARG A 264 11.46 -15.11 3.34
CA ARG A 264 11.95 -15.44 4.67
C ARG A 264 10.75 -15.37 5.58
N GLU A 265 10.29 -16.50 6.11
CA GLU A 265 9.43 -16.46 7.30
C GLU A 265 10.23 -15.73 8.37
N LEU A 266 9.91 -14.47 8.62
CA LEU A 266 10.36 -13.82 9.84
C LEU A 266 9.81 -14.72 10.96
N PRO A 267 10.64 -15.15 11.92
CA PRO A 267 10.12 -15.89 13.06
C PRO A 267 8.95 -15.09 13.63
N PRO A 268 7.85 -15.75 14.04
CA PRO A 268 6.75 -15.05 14.67
C PRO A 268 7.37 -14.16 15.74
N ILE A 269 7.06 -12.87 15.69
CA ILE A 269 7.43 -11.97 16.78
C ILE A 269 6.77 -12.59 18.00
N SER A 270 7.57 -13.23 18.85
CA SER A 270 7.11 -13.84 20.08
C SER A 270 6.38 -12.73 20.83
N MET A 271 5.05 -12.87 20.93
CA MET A 271 4.24 -12.02 21.77
C MET A 271 4.59 -12.37 23.21
N GLN A 272 5.57 -11.66 23.77
CA GLN A 272 5.80 -11.55 25.20
C GLN A 272 5.40 -10.14 25.64
#